data_AF-A0A7S0DZZ2-F1
#
_entry.id   AF-A0A7S0DZZ2-F1
#
_cell.length_a   1.000
_cell.length_b   1.000
_cell.length_c   1.000
_cell.angle_alpha   90.00
_cell.angle_beta   90.00
_cell.angle_gamma   90.00
#
_symmetry.space_group_name_H-M   'P 1'
#
loop_
_entity.id
_entity.type
_entity.pdbx_description
1 polymer ?
#
loop_
_entity_poly.entity_id
_entity_poly.type
_entity_poly.pdbx_seq_one_letter_code
_entity_poly.pdbx_strand_id
1 'polypeptide(L)'
;QTGSGKTFTMTGGPEKYADRGIIPRTLSHIYNELRRRSDYSYQIHVSYLEIYNNNGYDLLDPSLEEQAKQLEDLPKVSLQEDEDGNIHLKNLSAHHAPSEEEALNLLFLGDTIRTTSETPMNLASSRSHCIFTLFITACKVGTDVIRKS
;
A
#
# COMPACT_ATOMS: atom_id res chain seq x y z
N GLN A 1 -13.57 -18.20 -5.70
CA GLN A 1 -12.50 -19.18 -5.45
C GLN A 1 -11.63 -18.70 -4.29
N THR A 2 -11.76 -19.31 -3.12
CA THR A 2 -10.95 -19.09 -1.91
C THR A 2 -9.91 -20.20 -1.78
N GLY A 3 -8.75 -19.94 -1.17
CA GLY A 3 -7.70 -20.96 -1.03
C GLY A 3 -6.88 -21.30 -2.28
N SER A 4 -6.98 -20.51 -3.35
CA SER A 4 -6.18 -20.70 -4.59
C SER A 4 -4.77 -20.10 -4.55
N GLY A 5 -4.31 -19.61 -3.39
CA GLY A 5 -2.96 -19.07 -3.21
C GLY A 5 -2.74 -17.60 -3.60
N LYS A 6 -3.77 -16.79 -3.91
CA LYS A 6 -3.61 -15.37 -4.32
C LYS A 6 -2.74 -14.55 -3.37
N THR A 7 -3.09 -14.56 -2.08
CA THR A 7 -2.33 -13.83 -1.04
C THR A 7 -0.92 -14.39 -0.88
N PHE A 8 -0.75 -15.72 -0.98
CA PHE A 8 0.56 -16.35 -0.93
C PHE A 8 1.43 -15.96 -2.14
N THR A 9 0.84 -15.83 -3.34
CA THR A 9 1.57 -15.33 -4.51
C THR A 9 1.95 -13.86 -4.37
N MET A 10 1.05 -13.01 -3.87
CA MET A 10 1.26 -11.56 -3.79
C MET A 10 2.15 -11.15 -2.61
N THR A 11 1.80 -11.52 -1.39
CA THR A 11 2.57 -11.18 -0.18
C THR A 11 3.57 -12.28 0.16
N GLY A 12 3.16 -13.55 0.07
CA GLY A 12 3.98 -14.67 0.52
C GLY A 12 3.81 -15.02 2.00
N GLY A 13 4.66 -15.94 2.47
CA GLY A 13 4.77 -16.31 3.87
C GLY A 13 5.58 -15.28 4.68
N PRO A 14 5.22 -15.01 5.94
CA PRO A 14 5.90 -14.01 6.76
C PRO A 14 7.26 -14.47 7.30
N GLU A 15 7.52 -15.79 7.37
CA GLU A 15 8.65 -16.33 8.14
C GLU A 15 9.95 -16.47 7.35
N LYS A 16 9.89 -16.90 6.09
CA LYS A 16 11.10 -17.19 5.29
C LYS A 16 11.20 -16.28 4.09
N TYR A 17 12.41 -15.81 3.81
CA TYR A 17 12.68 -15.03 2.59
C TYR A 17 12.31 -15.80 1.31
N ALA A 18 12.51 -17.12 1.31
CA ALA A 18 12.11 -17.99 0.19
C ALA A 18 10.59 -17.95 -0.08
N ASP A 19 9.79 -17.71 0.96
CA ASP A 19 8.33 -17.74 0.88
C ASP A 19 7.74 -16.36 0.53
N ARG A 20 8.56 -15.30 0.40
CA ARG A 20 8.10 -13.96 0.00
C ARG A 20 7.48 -13.98 -1.40
N GLY A 21 6.36 -13.28 -1.54
CA GLY A 21 5.60 -13.14 -2.78
C GLY A 21 6.11 -12.02 -3.68
N ILE A 22 5.28 -11.62 -4.65
CA ILE A 22 5.60 -10.60 -5.65
C ILE A 22 5.85 -9.22 -5.02
N ILE A 23 5.00 -8.74 -4.11
CA ILE A 23 5.09 -7.38 -3.54
C ILE A 23 6.42 -7.17 -2.82
N PRO A 24 6.81 -7.98 -1.81
CA PRO A 24 8.08 -7.77 -1.10
C PRO A 24 9.32 -7.93 -1.99
N ARG A 25 9.26 -8.78 -3.03
CA ARG A 25 10.36 -8.91 -4.02
C ARG A 25 10.46 -7.69 -4.91
N THR A 26 9.32 -7.13 -5.34
CA THR A 26 9.25 -5.91 -6.13
C THR A 26 9.77 -4.72 -5.34
N LEU A 27 9.41 -4.60 -4.06
CA LEU A 27 9.98 -3.59 -3.16
C LEU A 27 11.51 -3.69 -3.15
N SER A 28 12.06 -4.88 -2.85
CA SER A 28 13.51 -5.08 -2.83
C SER A 28 14.16 -4.72 -4.17
N HIS A 29 13.55 -5.12 -5.30
CA HIS A 29 14.05 -4.77 -6.62
C HIS A 29 14.08 -3.25 -6.86
N ILE A 30 12.99 -2.55 -6.57
CA ILE A 30 12.87 -1.10 -6.73
C ILE A 30 13.93 -0.39 -5.87
N TYR A 31 13.98 -0.64 -4.56
CA TYR A 31 14.94 0.04 -3.68
C TYR A 31 16.40 -0.26 -4.05
N ASN A 32 16.70 -1.46 -4.56
CA ASN A 32 18.03 -1.78 -5.08
C ASN A 32 18.38 -1.00 -6.35
N GLU A 33 17.42 -0.85 -7.26
CA GLU A 33 17.63 -0.11 -8.51
C GLU A 33 17.79 1.39 -8.27
N LEU A 34 16.94 1.97 -7.41
CA LEU A 34 17.00 3.38 -7.08
C LEU A 34 18.33 3.76 -6.39
N ARG A 35 18.87 2.88 -5.54
CA ARG A 35 20.20 3.07 -4.94
C ARG A 35 21.36 3.06 -5.94
N ARG A 36 21.20 2.40 -7.10
CA ARG A 36 22.23 2.36 -8.14
C ARG A 36 22.28 3.62 -9.01
N ARG A 37 21.21 4.42 -8.99
CA ARG A 37 21.07 5.64 -9.82
C ARG A 37 21.43 6.88 -9.01
N SER A 38 22.67 7.34 -9.12
CA SER A 38 23.18 8.49 -8.37
C SER A 38 22.81 9.85 -8.98
N ASP A 39 22.22 9.87 -10.17
CA ASP A 39 21.82 11.07 -10.91
C ASP A 39 20.45 11.62 -10.48
N TYR A 40 19.73 10.89 -9.61
CA TYR A 40 18.43 11.29 -9.08
C TYR A 40 18.36 11.16 -7.56
N SER A 41 17.61 12.06 -6.92
CA SER A 41 17.03 11.82 -5.61
C SER A 41 15.61 11.27 -5.78
N TYR A 42 15.25 10.31 -4.93
CA TYR A 42 13.95 9.65 -4.97
C TYR A 42 13.20 9.87 -3.67
N GLN A 43 11.90 10.13 -3.77
CA GLN A 43 10.98 10.13 -2.64
C GLN A 43 9.88 9.12 -2.93
N ILE A 44 9.67 8.20 -2.00
CA ILE A 44 8.72 7.10 -2.15
C ILE A 44 7.65 7.23 -1.08
N HIS A 45 6.40 7.11 -1.50
CA HIS A 45 5.27 6.95 -0.60
C HIS A 45 4.48 5.69 -0.96
N VAL A 46 3.75 5.17 0.02
CA VAL A 46 2.92 3.98 -0.12
C VAL A 46 1.50 4.30 0.33
N SER A 47 0.51 3.81 -0.40
CA SER A 47 -0.86 3.70 0.09
C SER A 47 -1.33 2.24 0.01
N TYR A 48 -2.24 1.86 0.90
CA TYR A 48 -2.81 0.52 0.89
C TYR A 48 -4.33 0.57 1.05
N LEU A 49 -5.04 0.31 -0.04
CA LEU A 49 -6.50 0.39 -0.14
C LEU A 49 -7.11 -1.01 -0.10
N GLU A 50 -8.12 -1.21 0.73
CA GLU A 50 -9.05 -2.33 0.65
C GLU A 50 -10.38 -1.87 0.07
N ILE A 51 -10.86 -2.54 -0.97
CA ILE A 51 -12.20 -2.38 -1.51
C ILE A 51 -13.03 -3.56 -1.00
N TYR A 52 -13.93 -3.28 -0.07
CA TYR A 52 -14.82 -4.26 0.53
C TYR A 52 -16.27 -3.78 0.48
N ASN A 53 -17.17 -4.65 0.02
CA ASN A 53 -18.60 -4.33 -0.16
C ASN A 53 -18.82 -3.00 -0.91
N ASN A 54 -18.12 -2.82 -2.04
CA ASN A 54 -18.13 -1.59 -2.87
C ASN A 54 -17.69 -0.30 -2.16
N ASN A 55 -17.08 -0.40 -0.98
CA ASN A 55 -16.54 0.74 -0.24
C ASN A 55 -15.01 0.61 -0.17
N GLY A 56 -14.31 1.72 -0.35
CA GLY A 56 -12.86 1.80 -0.17
C GLY A 56 -12.49 2.16 1.27
N TYR A 57 -11.48 1.51 1.80
CA TYR A 57 -10.95 1.68 3.15
C TYR A 57 -9.44 1.80 3.11
N ASP A 58 -8.91 2.78 3.81
CA ASP A 58 -7.48 2.94 3.97
C ASP A 58 -6.95 2.01 5.06
N LEU A 59 -6.13 1.03 4.67
CA LEU A 59 -5.52 0.06 5.58
C LEU A 59 -4.35 0.65 6.38
N LEU A 60 -3.92 1.88 6.09
CA LEU A 60 -2.84 2.56 6.79
C LEU A 60 -3.34 3.79 7.58
N ASP A 61 -4.66 3.96 7.71
CA ASP A 61 -5.24 5.09 8.44
C ASP A 61 -4.77 5.06 9.91
N PRO A 62 -4.07 6.11 10.39
CA PRO A 62 -3.49 6.12 11.74
C PRO A 62 -4.55 6.07 12.85
N SER A 63 -5.81 6.42 12.56
CA SER A 63 -6.90 6.33 13.54
C SER A 63 -7.29 4.89 13.89
N LEU A 64 -6.87 3.90 13.09
CA LEU A 64 -7.03 2.48 13.43
C LEU A 64 -6.20 2.09 14.66
N GLU A 65 -5.03 2.69 14.84
CA GLU A 65 -4.17 2.45 16.01
C GLU A 65 -4.65 3.22 17.24
N GLU A 66 -5.07 4.47 17.05
CA GLU A 66 -5.35 5.40 18.16
C GLU A 66 -6.72 5.20 18.83
N GLN A 67 -7.73 4.76 18.07
CA GLN A 67 -9.14 4.87 18.51
C GLN A 67 -9.88 3.52 18.58
N ALA A 68 -9.18 2.40 18.41
CA ALA A 68 -9.78 1.05 18.36
C ALA A 68 -11.00 0.98 17.41
N LYS A 69 -10.95 1.76 16.33
CA LYS A 69 -12.01 1.78 15.31
C LYS A 69 -11.97 0.50 14.50
N GLN A 70 -13.15 0.03 14.10
CA GLN A 70 -13.21 -1.01 13.09
C GLN A 70 -12.96 -0.39 11.72
N LEU A 71 -12.46 -1.19 10.78
CA LEU A 71 -12.20 -0.73 9.41
C LEU A 71 -13.44 -0.07 8.78
N GLU A 72 -14.62 -0.60 9.10
CA GLU A 72 -15.90 -0.12 8.58
C GLU A 72 -16.32 1.24 9.15
N ASP A 73 -15.75 1.67 10.28
CA ASP A 73 -15.97 2.99 10.89
C ASP A 73 -15.13 4.09 10.24
N LEU A 74 -14.14 3.73 9.41
CA LEU A 74 -13.31 4.71 8.72
C LEU A 74 -14.11 5.49 7.67
N PRO A 75 -13.70 6.75 7.41
CA PRO A 75 -14.16 7.48 6.24
C PRO A 75 -13.91 6.68 4.97
N LYS A 76 -14.94 6.52 4.13
CA LYS A 76 -14.78 5.77 2.88
C LYS A 76 -13.87 6.53 1.93
N VAL A 77 -12.99 5.81 1.25
CA VAL A 77 -12.18 6.36 0.17
C VAL A 77 -13.11 6.69 -1.00
N SER A 78 -13.04 7.92 -1.49
CA SER A 78 -13.85 8.39 -2.62
C SER A 78 -12.99 9.06 -3.67
N LEU A 79 -13.39 8.92 -4.92
CA LEU A 79 -12.71 9.47 -6.08
C LEU A 79 -13.22 10.90 -6.31
N GLN A 80 -12.31 11.86 -6.41
CA GLN A 80 -12.59 13.27 -6.63
C GLN A 80 -11.84 13.76 -7.85
N GLU A 81 -12.47 14.59 -8.67
CA GLU A 81 -11.85 15.25 -9.80
C GLU A 81 -11.58 16.71 -9.42
N ASP A 82 -10.35 17.19 -9.64
CA ASP A 82 -10.02 18.61 -9.44
C ASP A 82 -10.40 19.47 -10.66
N GLU A 83 -10.20 20.78 -10.56
CA GLU A 83 -10.52 21.75 -11.63
C GLU A 83 -9.72 21.52 -12.92
N ASP A 84 -8.58 20.82 -12.82
CA ASP A 84 -7.69 20.47 -13.93
C ASP A 84 -8.03 19.09 -14.55
N GLY A 85 -9.07 18.41 -14.04
CA GLY A 85 -9.49 17.08 -14.49
C GLY A 85 -8.65 15.93 -13.93
N ASN A 86 -7.78 16.19 -12.95
CA ASN A 86 -7.00 15.13 -12.30
C ASN A 86 -7.84 14.40 -11.27
N ILE A 87 -7.69 13.08 -11.25
CA ILE A 87 -8.36 12.20 -10.30
C ILE A 87 -7.52 12.08 -9.02
N HIS A 88 -8.15 12.36 -7.89
CA HIS A 88 -7.61 12.23 -6.54
C HIS A 88 -8.43 11.24 -5.71
N LEU A 89 -7.76 10.50 -4.83
CA LEU A 89 -8.42 9.64 -3.86
C LEU A 89 -8.49 10.38 -2.52
N LYS A 90 -9.71 10.80 -2.14
CA LYS A 90 -9.96 11.40 -0.83
C LYS A 90 -10.04 10.32 0.23
N ASN A 91 -9.50 10.61 1.41
CA ASN A 91 -9.41 9.70 2.56
C ASN A 91 -8.50 8.48 2.35
N LEU A 92 -7.60 8.53 1.36
CA LEU A 92 -6.52 7.54 1.23
C LEU A 92 -5.20 8.22 1.57
N SER A 93 -4.58 7.77 2.66
CA SER A 93 -3.27 8.25 3.09
C SER A 93 -2.14 7.76 2.17
N ALA A 94 -1.05 8.52 2.15
CA ALA A 94 0.20 8.14 1.51
C ALA A 94 1.34 8.31 2.51
N HIS A 95 1.97 7.21 2.90
CA HIS A 95 2.99 7.18 3.94
C HIS A 95 4.39 7.17 3.34
N HIS A 96 5.27 8.02 3.86
CA HIS A 96 6.65 8.09 3.41
C HIS A 96 7.41 6.80 3.74
N ALA A 97 8.05 6.20 2.74
CA ALA A 97 8.78 4.95 2.87
C ALA A 97 10.24 5.14 2.36
N PRO A 98 11.15 5.68 3.18
CA PRO A 98 12.51 6.00 2.75
C PRO A 98 13.39 4.77 2.49
N SER A 99 13.00 3.59 2.98
CA SER A 99 13.76 2.35 2.86
C SER A 99 12.86 1.16 2.50
N GLU A 100 13.48 0.08 2.02
CA GLU A 100 12.79 -1.19 1.79
C GLU A 100 12.11 -1.70 3.06
N GLU A 101 12.77 -1.54 4.21
CA GLU A 101 12.26 -1.95 5.52
C GLU A 101 10.98 -1.20 5.88
N GLU A 102 10.95 0.13 5.72
CA GLU A 102 9.76 0.93 6.00
C GLU A 102 8.59 0.56 5.08
N ALA A 103 8.84 0.34 3.78
CA ALA A 103 7.80 -0.10 2.86
C ALA A 103 7.25 -1.50 3.22
N LEU A 104 8.11 -2.42 3.65
CA LEU A 104 7.70 -3.74 4.12
C LEU A 104 6.90 -3.65 5.42
N ASN A 105 7.29 -2.78 6.35
CA ASN A 105 6.55 -2.55 7.59
C ASN A 105 5.12 -2.07 7.31
N LEU A 106 4.94 -1.13 6.38
CA LEU A 106 3.62 -0.67 5.95
C LEU A 106 2.80 -1.80 5.29
N LEU A 107 3.42 -2.63 4.46
CA LEU A 107 2.77 -3.81 3.88
C LEU A 107 2.26 -4.76 4.98
N PHE A 108 3.09 -5.08 5.97
CA PHE A 108 2.73 -5.98 7.07
C PHE A 108 1.68 -5.38 8.00
N LEU A 109 1.73 -4.07 8.24
CA LEU A 109 0.73 -3.34 9.02
C LEU A 109 -0.66 -3.48 8.37
N GLY A 110 -0.78 -3.15 7.08
CA GLY A 110 -2.04 -3.26 6.38
C GLY A 110 -2.53 -4.70 6.24
N ASP A 111 -1.63 -5.67 6.04
CA ASP A 111 -2.00 -7.09 6.03
C ASP A 111 -2.50 -7.58 7.40
N THR A 112 -1.96 -7.04 8.50
CA THR A 112 -2.43 -7.32 9.85
C THR A 112 -3.85 -6.77 10.06
N ILE A 113 -4.07 -5.49 9.72
CA ILE A 113 -5.39 -4.83 9.82
C ILE A 113 -6.44 -5.57 8.99
N ARG A 114 -6.07 -5.99 7.77
CA ARG A 114 -6.93 -6.78 6.90
C ARG A 114 -7.30 -8.11 7.53
N THR A 115 -6.32 -8.82 8.08
CA THR A 115 -6.52 -10.15 8.70
C THR A 115 -7.34 -10.04 9.99
N THR A 116 -7.14 -9.03 10.83
CA THR A 116 -7.89 -8.85 12.08
C THR A 116 -9.32 -8.37 11.84
N SER A 117 -9.58 -7.71 10.71
CA SER A 117 -10.93 -7.35 10.25
C SER A 117 -11.72 -8.56 9.70
N GLU A 118 -11.06 -9.69 9.45
CA GLU A 118 -11.71 -10.96 9.09
C GLU A 118 -12.25 -11.67 10.34
N THR A 119 -13.57 -11.58 10.56
CA THR A 119 -14.24 -12.37 11.61
C THR A 119 -14.77 -13.71 11.05
N PRO A 120 -14.99 -14.75 11.88
CA PRO A 120 -15.49 -16.05 11.40
C PRO A 120 -16.84 -15.98 10.65
N MET A 121 -17.63 -14.93 10.90
CA MET A 121 -18.90 -14.65 10.20
C MET A 121 -18.69 -13.95 8.84
N ASN A 122 -17.51 -13.33 8.62
CA ASN A 122 -17.10 -12.61 7.42
C ASN A 122 -15.74 -13.14 6.92
N LEU A 123 -15.77 -14.16 6.05
CA LEU A 123 -14.61 -14.57 5.22
C LEU A 123 -14.26 -13.45 4.21
N ALA A 124 -13.81 -12.29 4.70
CA ALA A 124 -13.73 -11.03 3.98
C ALA A 124 -12.59 -11.01 2.94
N SER A 125 -11.45 -11.66 3.19
CA SER A 125 -10.32 -11.73 2.24
C SER A 125 -10.66 -12.29 0.86
N SER A 126 -11.73 -13.06 0.76
CA SER A 126 -12.16 -13.63 -0.51
C SER A 126 -13.03 -12.72 -1.37
N ARG A 127 -13.64 -11.73 -0.73
CA ARG A 127 -14.63 -10.81 -1.31
C ARG A 127 -14.14 -9.36 -1.34
N SER A 128 -12.99 -9.08 -0.74
CA SER A 128 -12.31 -7.80 -0.86
C SER A 128 -11.21 -7.83 -1.93
N HIS A 129 -10.91 -6.66 -2.46
CA HIS A 129 -9.77 -6.41 -3.33
C HIS A 129 -8.80 -5.49 -2.62
N CYS A 130 -7.50 -5.76 -2.74
CA CYS A 130 -6.48 -4.95 -2.11
C CYS A 130 -5.57 -4.33 -3.17
N ILE A 131 -5.26 -3.05 -3.01
CA ILE A 131 -4.41 -2.28 -3.93
C ILE A 131 -3.30 -1.64 -3.10
N PHE A 132 -2.10 -2.18 -3.25
CA PHE A 132 -0.87 -1.62 -2.67
C PHE A 132 -0.19 -0.75 -3.71
N THR A 133 -0.13 0.56 -3.49
CA THR A 133 0.35 1.54 -4.47
C THR A 133 1.66 2.15 -4.01
N LEU A 134 2.67 2.13 -4.87
CA LEU A 134 3.91 2.90 -4.68
C LEU A 134 3.85 4.19 -5.51
N PHE A 135 4.07 5.32 -4.87
CA PHE A 135 4.28 6.61 -5.50
C PHE A 135 5.77 6.92 -5.49
N ILE A 136 6.41 6.96 -6.67
CA ILE A 136 7.85 7.23 -6.80
C ILE A 136 8.02 8.58 -7.49
N THR A 137 8.58 9.55 -6.79
CA THR A 137 8.97 10.84 -7.36
C THR A 137 10.48 10.89 -7.55
N ALA A 138 10.93 11.30 -8.73
CA ALA A 138 12.34 11.42 -9.06
C ALA A 138 12.71 12.88 -9.37
N CYS A 139 13.72 13.40 -8.68
CA CYS A 139 14.29 14.71 -8.96
C CYS A 139 15.74 14.54 -9.43
N LYS A 140 16.08 15.08 -10.60
CA LYS A 140 17.44 14.97 -11.12
C LYS A 140 18.37 15.88 -10.33
N VAL A 141 19.48 15.33 -9.84
CA VAL A 141 20.45 16.08 -9.03
C VAL A 141 21.01 17.24 -9.86
N GLY A 142 20.96 18.44 -9.29
CA GLY A 142 21.42 19.67 -9.97
C GLY A 142 20.42 20.32 -10.91
N THR A 143 19.14 19.90 -10.89
CA THR A 143 18.06 20.58 -11.61
C THR A 143 16.85 20.76 -10.70
N ASP A 144 16.16 21.90 -10.79
CA ASP A 144 14.90 22.14 -10.07
C ASP A 144 13.69 21.43 -10.72
N VAL A 145 13.92 20.50 -11.66
CA VAL A 145 12.86 19.84 -12.42
C VAL A 145 12.47 18.53 -11.74
N ILE A 146 11.35 18.55 -11.03
CA ILE A 146 10.71 17.35 -10.47
C ILE A 146 9.99 16.61 -11.60
N ARG A 147 10.36 15.35 -11.86
CA ARG A 147 9.57 14.47 -12.74
C ARG A 147 8.63 13.64 -11.86
N LYS A 148 7.33 13.87 -12.02
CA LYS A 148 6.27 12.96 -11.55
C LYS A 148 6.00 11.97 -12.68
N SER A 149 6.11 10.67 -12.40
CA SER A 149 5.70 9.57 -13.28
C SER A 149 4.44 8.93 -12.76
#